data_AF-A0A1A8ZAB9-F1
#
_entry.id   AF-A0A1A8ZAB9-F1
#
_cell.length_a   1.000
_cell.length_b   1.000
_cell.length_c   1.000
_cell.angle_alpha   90.00
_cell.angle_beta   90.00
_cell.angle_gamma   90.00
#
_symmetry.space_group_name_H-M   'P 1'
#
loop_
_entity.id
_entity.type
_entity.pdbx_description
1 polymer ?
#
loop_
_entity_poly.entity_id
_entity_poly.type
_entity_poly.pdbx_seq_one_letter_code
_entity_poly.pdbx_strand_id
1 'polypeptide(L)'
;MTEDDFMIRLTRDEALVLSDWLHRMMGTADFDDLVDRDRAVWSPLYRISGTLETSLAEVFRPDYPVRLQEARNRLLDALGEVGRPTGDA
;
A
#
# COMPACT_ATOMS: atom_id res chain seq x y z
N MET A 1 29.02 4.18 -0.64
CA MET A 1 28.48 5.15 0.32
C MET A 1 27.47 4.38 1.14
N THR A 2 27.68 4.22 2.45
CA THR A 2 26.61 3.73 3.33
C THR A 2 25.60 4.86 3.43
N GLU A 3 24.62 4.83 2.53
CA GLU A 3 23.39 5.61 2.70
C GLU A 3 22.76 5.18 4.02
N ASP A 4 22.41 6.15 4.86
CA ASP A 4 21.65 5.87 6.07
C ASP A 4 20.27 5.35 5.65
N ASP A 5 20.00 4.07 5.93
CA ASP A 5 18.72 3.46 5.62
C ASP A 5 17.62 4.12 6.47
N PHE A 6 16.59 4.65 5.81
CA PHE A 6 15.41 5.16 6.48
C PHE A 6 14.40 4.02 6.72
N MET A 7 14.16 3.66 7.98
CA MET A 7 13.26 2.57 8.34
C MET A 7 11.81 3.05 8.53
N ILE A 8 10.90 2.53 7.70
CA ILE A 8 9.46 2.70 7.87
C ILE A 8 8.88 1.40 8.42
N ARG A 9 8.18 1.48 9.55
CA ARG A 9 7.47 0.33 10.13
C ARG A 9 5.99 0.41 9.79
N LEU A 10 5.49 -0.65 9.16
CA LEU A 10 4.07 -0.82 8.90
C LEU A 10 3.50 -1.87 9.85
N THR A 11 2.30 -1.62 10.35
CA THR A 11 1.46 -2.65 10.96
C THR A 11 1.06 -3.69 9.90
N ARG A 12 0.53 -4.82 10.36
CA ARG A 12 0.07 -5.88 9.46
C ARG A 12 -1.03 -5.39 8.51
N ASP A 13 -1.96 -4.60 9.02
CA ASP A 13 -3.09 -4.08 8.25
C ASP A 13 -2.62 -3.08 7.19
N GLU A 14 -1.71 -2.16 7.55
CA GLU A 14 -1.13 -1.20 6.61
C GLU A 14 -0.36 -1.92 5.50
N ALA A 15 0.47 -2.91 5.85
CA ALA A 15 1.24 -3.67 4.87
C ALA A 15 0.33 -4.42 3.89
N LEU A 16 -0.74 -5.07 4.38
CA LEU A 16 -1.72 -5.79 3.55
C LEU A 16 -2.44 -4.84 2.59
N VAL A 17 -2.97 -3.73 3.09
CA VAL A 17 -3.73 -2.78 2.26
C VAL A 17 -2.83 -2.07 1.25
N LEU A 18 -1.61 -1.69 1.63
CA LEU A 18 -0.65 -1.05 0.73
C LEU A 18 -0.19 -2.02 -0.37
N SER A 19 0.14 -3.26 -0.02
CA SER A 19 0.55 -4.28 -0.99
C SER A 19 -0.54 -4.55 -2.03
N ASP A 20 -1.79 -4.72 -1.58
CA ASP A 20 -2.94 -4.93 -2.44
C ASP A 20 -3.18 -3.73 -3.38
N TRP A 21 -3.10 -2.51 -2.85
CA TRP A 21 -3.29 -1.30 -3.63
C TRP A 21 -2.19 -1.12 -4.68
N LEU A 22 -0.91 -1.29 -4.32
CA LEU A 22 0.20 -1.20 -5.26
C LEU A 22 0.07 -2.22 -6.40
N HIS A 23 -0.31 -3.46 -6.08
CA HIS A 23 -0.53 -4.51 -7.08
C HIS A 23 -1.62 -4.15 -8.09
N ARG A 24 -2.68 -3.47 -7.65
CA ARG A 24 -3.78 -3.04 -8.54
C ARG A 24 -3.45 -1.79 -9.36
N MET A 25 -2.62 -0.90 -8.82
CA MET A 25 -2.35 0.41 -9.42
C MET A 25 -1.13 0.42 -10.33
N MET A 26 -0.04 -0.25 -9.97
CA MET A 26 1.20 -0.24 -10.76
C MET A 26 0.96 -0.89 -12.13
N GLY A 27 1.39 -0.21 -13.21
CA GLY A 27 1.15 -0.66 -14.58
C GLY A 27 -0.20 -0.23 -15.16
N THR A 28 -1.01 0.52 -14.40
CA THR A 28 -2.16 1.25 -14.97
C THR A 28 -1.67 2.55 -15.61
N ALA A 29 -2.24 2.93 -16.76
CA ALA A 29 -1.84 4.14 -17.48
C ALA A 29 -1.91 5.39 -16.60
N ASP A 30 -3.00 5.55 -15.83
CA ASP A 30 -3.19 6.72 -14.96
C ASP A 30 -2.13 6.81 -13.85
N PHE A 31 -1.73 5.67 -13.26
CA PHE A 31 -0.71 5.64 -12.23
C PHE A 31 0.69 5.88 -12.81
N ASP A 32 1.00 5.23 -13.93
CA ASP A 32 2.28 5.38 -14.60
C ASP A 32 2.47 6.83 -15.08
N ASP A 33 1.43 7.45 -15.66
CA ASP A 33 1.42 8.87 -16.06
C ASP A 33 1.61 9.82 -14.86
N LEU A 34 1.15 9.46 -13.66
CA LEU A 34 1.37 10.24 -12.44
C LEU A 34 2.83 10.13 -11.97
N VAL A 35 3.36 8.91 -11.90
CA VAL A 35 4.72 8.66 -11.39
C VAL A 35 5.78 9.16 -12.38
N ASP A 36 5.53 9.06 -13.69
CA ASP A 36 6.47 9.51 -14.72
C ASP A 36 6.69 11.04 -14.74
N ARG A 37 5.83 11.82 -14.06
CA ARG A 37 6.08 13.26 -13.81
C ARG A 37 7.32 13.50 -12.95
N ASP A 38 7.63 12.57 -12.05
CA ASP A 38 8.90 12.49 -11.32
C ASP A 38 9.37 11.04 -11.26
N ARG A 39 10.04 10.63 -12.33
CA ARG A 39 10.48 9.25 -12.55
C ARG A 39 11.41 8.71 -11.45
N ALA A 40 12.02 9.56 -10.63
CA ALA A 40 12.85 9.12 -9.50
C ALA A 40 12.02 8.37 -8.45
N VAL A 41 10.72 8.65 -8.34
CA VAL A 41 9.78 8.02 -7.40
C VAL A 41 9.59 6.52 -7.67
N TRP A 42 9.87 6.03 -8.89
CA TRP A 42 9.87 4.59 -9.18
C TRP A 42 10.84 3.81 -8.28
N SER A 43 11.99 4.39 -7.93
CA SER A 43 13.01 3.71 -7.11
C SER A 43 12.48 3.28 -5.73
N PRO A 44 11.93 4.18 -4.88
CA PRO A 44 11.33 3.78 -3.62
C PRO A 44 10.05 2.94 -3.81
N LEU A 45 9.23 3.18 -4.85
CA LEU A 45 8.04 2.37 -5.10
C LEU A 45 8.37 0.90 -5.38
N TYR A 46 9.33 0.62 -6.26
CA TYR A 46 9.78 -0.75 -6.53
C TYR A 46 10.40 -1.41 -5.30
N ARG A 47 11.16 -0.66 -4.49
CA ARG A 47 11.72 -1.19 -3.23
C ARG A 47 10.61 -1.58 -2.25
N ILE A 48 9.60 -0.72 -2.07
CA ILE A 48 8.47 -0.98 -1.17
C ILE A 48 7.64 -2.15 -1.69
N SER A 49 7.22 -2.11 -2.97
CA SER A 49 6.43 -3.17 -3.61
C SER A 49 7.13 -4.52 -3.52
N GLY A 50 8.40 -4.62 -3.93
CA GLY A 50 9.14 -5.88 -3.87
C GLY A 50 9.36 -6.40 -2.44
N THR A 51 9.53 -5.50 -1.46
CA THR A 51 9.63 -5.89 -0.05
C THR A 51 8.31 -6.48 0.47
N LEU A 52 7.18 -5.87 0.10
CA LEU A 52 5.86 -6.33 0.51
C LEU A 52 5.49 -7.67 -0.16
N GLU A 53 5.73 -7.81 -1.47
CA GLU A 53 5.46 -9.04 -2.23
C GLU A 53 6.20 -10.25 -1.64
N THR A 54 7.46 -10.06 -1.23
CA THR A 54 8.29 -11.14 -0.66
C THR A 54 7.95 -11.44 0.80
N SER A 55 7.43 -10.47 1.56
CA SER A 55 7.19 -10.62 3.00
C SER A 55 5.77 -11.09 3.33
N LEU A 56 4.79 -10.91 2.44
CA LEU A 56 3.37 -11.17 2.70
C LEU A 56 2.87 -12.47 2.04
N ALA A 57 3.23 -13.62 2.61
CA ALA A 57 2.71 -14.92 2.15
C ALA A 57 1.17 -15.07 2.30
N GLU A 58 0.52 -14.17 3.05
CA GLU A 58 -0.93 -14.23 3.32
C GLU A 58 -1.80 -13.90 2.11
N VAL A 59 -1.24 -13.26 1.08
CA VAL A 59 -1.94 -12.98 -0.19
C VAL A 59 -2.41 -14.25 -0.91
N PHE A 60 -1.78 -15.38 -0.62
CA PHE A 60 -2.12 -16.69 -1.18
C PHE A 60 -3.16 -17.47 -0.36
N ARG A 61 -3.62 -16.92 0.78
CA ARG A 61 -4.60 -17.59 1.61
C ARG A 61 -6.01 -17.49 1.01
N PRO A 62 -6.85 -18.52 1.15
CA PRO A 62 -8.22 -18.49 0.63
C PRO A 62 -9.10 -17.45 1.33
N ASP A 63 -8.81 -17.11 2.59
CA ASP A 63 -9.52 -16.07 3.36
C ASP A 63 -8.95 -14.65 3.16
N TYR A 64 -7.97 -14.48 2.25
CA TYR A 64 -7.31 -13.20 2.01
C TYR A 64 -8.29 -12.04 1.72
N PRO A 65 -9.33 -12.19 0.87
CA PRO A 65 -10.25 -11.08 0.59
C PRO A 65 -10.98 -10.57 1.83
N VAL A 66 -11.35 -11.47 2.74
CA VAL A 66 -12.04 -11.12 3.99
C VAL A 66 -11.08 -10.36 4.91
N ARG A 67 -9.86 -10.89 5.10
CA ARG A 67 -8.84 -10.25 5.96
C ARG A 67 -8.46 -8.86 5.45
N LEU A 68 -8.31 -8.70 4.14
CA LEU A 68 -8.01 -7.43 3.50
C LEU A 68 -9.13 -6.41 3.76
N GLN A 69 -10.39 -6.82 3.65
CA GLN A 69 -11.52 -5.93 3.91
C GLN A 69 -11.61 -5.51 5.38
N GLU A 70 -11.38 -6.45 6.31
CA GLU A 70 -11.35 -6.13 7.74
C GLU A 70 -10.20 -5.19 8.10
N ALA A 71 -8.99 -5.43 7.55
CA ALA A 71 -7.84 -4.55 7.72
C ALA A 71 -8.14 -3.15 7.19
N ARG A 72 -8.72 -3.05 5.98
CA ARG A 72 -9.16 -1.77 5.41
C ARG A 72 -10.14 -1.06 6.34
N ASN A 73 -11.17 -1.75 6.84
CA ASN A 73 -12.16 -1.14 7.73
C ASN A 73 -11.52 -0.59 9.00
N ARG A 74 -10.62 -1.35 9.66
CA ARG A 74 -9.89 -0.92 10.86
C ARG A 74 -9.02 0.32 10.59
N LEU A 75 -8.33 0.37 9.45
CA LEU A 75 -7.52 1.53 9.08
C LEU A 75 -8.38 2.77 8.79
N LEU A 76 -9.50 2.61 8.07
CA LEU A 76 -10.42 3.72 7.82
C LEU A 76 -11.01 4.26 9.13
N ASP A 77 -11.34 3.39 10.08
CA ASP A 77 -11.76 3.80 11.43
C ASP A 77 -10.64 4.55 12.17
N ALA A 78 -9.41 4.05 12.12
CA ALA A 78 -8.25 4.66 12.78
C ALA A 78 -7.88 6.04 12.21
N LEU A 79 -8.11 6.25 10.91
CA LEU A 79 -7.85 7.52 10.23
C LEU A 79 -8.92 8.59 10.48
N GLY A 80 -10.02 8.27 11.17
CA GLY A 80 -11.10 9.22 11.46
C GLY A 80 -11.67 9.84 10.19
N GLU A 81 -11.76 11.17 10.13
CA GLU A 81 -12.32 11.91 8.98
C GLU A 81 -11.54 11.70 7.67
N VAL A 82 -10.24 11.38 7.72
CA VAL A 82 -9.46 11.10 6.51
C VAL A 82 -9.88 9.77 5.88
N GLY A 83 -10.18 8.76 6.73
CA GLY A 83 -10.59 7.43 6.26
C GLY A 83 -12.09 7.34 6.00
N ARG A 84 -12.90 7.97 6.84
CA ARG A 84 -14.35 8.04 6.71
C ARG A 84 -14.79 9.50 6.79
N PRO A 85 -14.66 10.25 5.68
CA PRO A 85 -15.13 11.63 5.64
C PRO A 85 -16.61 11.66 6.01
N THR A 86 -16.96 12.52 6.97
CA THR A 86 -18.33 12.65 7.45
C THR A 86 -19.13 13.49 6.46
N GLY A 87 -19.49 12.87 5.32
CA GLY A 87 -20.39 13.41 4.31
C GLY A 87 -19.81 14.50 3.39
N ASP A 88 -19.81 14.22 2.08
CA ASP A 88 -20.46 15.15 1.16
C ASP A 88 -21.84 14.53 0.86
N ALA A 89 -22.89 15.21 1.32
CA ALA A 89 -24.28 14.98 0.91
C ALA A 89 -24.62 15.93 -0.23
#